data_AF-A0A954JNJ1-F1
#
_entry.id   AF-A0A954JNJ1-F1
#
_cell.length_a   1.000
_cell.length_b   1.000
_cell.length_c   1.000
_cell.angle_alpha   90.00
_cell.angle_beta   90.00
_cell.angle_gamma   90.00
#
_symmetry.space_group_name_H-M   'P 1'
#
loop_
_entity.id
_entity.type
_entity.pdbx_description
1 polymer ?
#
loop_
_entity_poly.entity_id
_entity_poly.type
_entity_poly.pdbx_seq_one_letter_code
_entity_poly.pdbx_strand_id
1 'polypeptide(L)'
;GTKCQWRNQDVIGEKAMQEKREEPLVGSIQAQKAVVAEVAHIYGYSNWDYAEKDIAVKIVKELENRRALYNDYELEVPASVVRSVLEMRKFFHELLFNIREDGGLSNHLRSMRAACRKFLDTAGDGSNGLIIQDSFEGGPRSWTFFTALGELRSAIGVSLALIMAAYRVSCEPELAQILPADPKHDQAESEDLV
;
A
#
# COMPACT_ATOMS: atom_id res chain seq x y z
N GLY A 1 -31.95 64.68 8.68
CA GLY A 1 -31.86 63.31 8.14
C GLY A 1 -32.27 63.29 6.70
N THR A 2 -31.52 62.63 5.81
CA THR A 2 -32.01 61.74 4.74
C THR A 2 -30.79 60.99 4.17
N LYS A 3 -31.03 59.75 3.73
CA LYS A 3 -30.13 58.71 3.22
C LYS A 3 -29.07 59.17 2.22
N CYS A 4 -27.86 58.60 2.34
CA CYS A 4 -26.95 58.38 1.21
C CYS A 4 -26.77 56.87 1.00
N GLN A 5 -27.08 56.46 -0.22
CA GLN A 5 -27.00 55.13 -0.77
C GLN A 5 -25.66 55.03 -1.52
N TRP A 6 -24.77 54.13 -1.12
CA TRP A 6 -23.64 53.72 -1.96
C TRP A 6 -23.52 52.20 -1.98
N ARG A 7 -23.39 51.72 -3.21
CA ARG A 7 -23.40 50.34 -3.69
C ARG A 7 -21.99 49.75 -3.58
N ASN A 8 -21.93 48.48 -3.18
CA ASN A 8 -20.97 47.43 -3.56
C ASN A 8 -19.65 47.84 -4.23
N GLN A 9 -18.60 47.82 -3.42
CA GLN A 9 -17.21 47.41 -3.69
C GLN A 9 -16.64 47.32 -2.26
N ASP A 10 -16.52 46.14 -1.66
CA ASP A 10 -15.29 45.35 -1.71
C ASP A 10 -15.61 43.91 -1.25
N VAL A 11 -15.74 42.98 -2.21
CA VAL A 11 -15.82 41.53 -1.92
C VAL A 11 -14.59 40.80 -2.48
N ILE A 12 -13.50 41.53 -2.69
CA ILE A 12 -12.26 41.03 -3.33
C ILE A 12 -11.09 40.96 -2.32
N GLY A 13 -11.38 41.09 -1.02
CA GLY A 13 -10.36 41.05 0.05
C GLY A 13 -10.23 39.72 0.79
N GLU A 14 -11.18 38.80 0.67
CA GLU A 14 -11.23 37.58 1.53
C GLU A 14 -10.99 36.26 0.80
N LYS A 15 -10.67 36.29 -0.51
CA LYS A 15 -10.46 35.07 -1.31
C LYS A 15 -8.99 34.71 -1.56
N ALA A 16 -8.04 35.43 -0.99
CA ALA A 16 -6.64 35.31 -1.40
C ALA A 16 -5.66 35.19 -0.23
N MET A 17 -5.96 34.41 0.82
CA MET A 17 -4.89 34.07 1.79
C MET A 17 -5.17 32.90 2.74
N GLN A 18 -5.84 31.82 2.30
CA GLN A 18 -5.80 30.57 3.06
C GLN A 18 -6.17 29.35 2.21
N GLU A 19 -5.67 29.30 0.98
CA GLU A 19 -5.43 28.01 0.34
C GLU A 19 -4.03 27.58 0.79
N LYS A 20 -3.92 27.20 2.07
CA LYS A 20 -2.81 26.35 2.51
C LYS A 20 -2.92 25.12 1.62
N ARG A 21 -2.01 25.00 0.65
CA ARG A 21 -1.75 23.75 -0.04
C ARG A 21 -1.49 22.74 1.06
N GLU A 22 -2.50 21.95 1.39
CA GLU A 22 -2.34 20.75 2.16
C GLU A 22 -1.36 19.89 1.36
N GLU A 23 -0.13 19.81 1.84
CA GLU A 23 0.85 18.84 1.38
C GLU A 23 0.12 17.49 1.31
N PRO A 24 0.14 16.79 0.16
CA PRO A 24 -0.60 15.55 0.05
C PRO A 24 0.02 14.57 1.04
N LEU A 25 -0.73 14.31 2.12
CA LEU A 25 -0.41 13.26 3.09
C LEU A 25 -0.03 12.01 2.30
N VAL A 26 1.13 11.42 2.64
CA VAL A 26 1.55 10.11 2.13
C VAL A 26 0.35 9.16 2.27
N GLY A 27 -0.20 8.69 1.14
CA GLY A 27 -1.47 7.95 1.11
C GLY A 27 -2.71 8.72 0.62
N SER A 28 -2.55 9.95 0.13
CA SER A 28 -3.59 10.71 -0.55
C SER A 28 -4.16 9.91 -1.72
N ILE A 29 -5.49 9.78 -1.77
CA ILE A 29 -6.22 9.14 -2.88
C ILE A 29 -5.81 9.76 -4.24
N GLN A 30 -5.38 11.03 -4.27
CA GLN A 30 -4.91 11.69 -5.49
C GLN A 30 -3.51 11.21 -5.93
N ALA A 31 -2.58 11.01 -5.00
CA ALA A 31 -1.26 10.46 -5.29
C ALA A 31 -1.39 9.00 -5.77
N GLN A 32 -2.22 8.21 -5.08
CA GLN A 32 -2.54 6.83 -5.48
C GLN A 32 -3.23 6.78 -6.86
N LYS A 33 -4.13 7.72 -7.15
CA LYS A 33 -4.73 7.87 -8.49
C LYS A 33 -3.72 8.24 -9.56
N ALA A 34 -2.72 9.07 -9.27
CA ALA A 34 -1.70 9.46 -10.23
C ALA A 34 -0.82 8.27 -10.60
N VAL A 35 -0.32 7.54 -9.61
CA VAL A 35 0.42 6.29 -9.81
C VAL A 35 -0.41 5.33 -10.64
N VAL A 36 -1.65 5.05 -10.25
CA VAL A 36 -2.47 4.09 -11.01
C VAL A 36 -2.88 4.62 -12.38
N ALA A 37 -3.14 5.90 -12.59
CA ALA A 37 -3.37 6.43 -13.94
C ALA A 37 -2.14 6.25 -14.84
N GLU A 38 -0.95 6.42 -14.27
CA GLU A 38 0.32 6.30 -14.97
C GLU A 38 0.70 4.83 -15.23
N VAL A 39 0.44 3.91 -14.30
CA VAL A 39 0.81 2.49 -14.46
C VAL A 39 -0.36 1.59 -14.95
N ALA A 40 -1.61 2.05 -14.93
CA ALA A 40 -2.78 1.25 -15.34
C ALA A 40 -2.73 0.85 -16.83
N HIS A 41 -2.10 1.67 -17.67
CA HIS A 41 -1.89 1.31 -19.07
C HIS A 41 -0.87 0.17 -19.24
N ILE A 42 0.10 0.02 -18.32
CA ILE A 42 1.08 -1.08 -18.28
C ILE A 42 0.42 -2.37 -17.77
N TYR A 43 -0.48 -2.28 -16.80
CA TYR A 43 -1.29 -3.40 -16.29
C TYR A 43 -2.62 -3.58 -17.06
N GLY A 44 -2.58 -3.20 -18.34
CA GLY A 44 -3.65 -3.12 -19.35
C GLY A 44 -4.98 -3.79 -19.01
N TYR A 45 -6.07 -3.02 -19.13
CA TYR A 45 -7.46 -3.50 -19.20
C TYR A 45 -7.74 -4.71 -18.30
N SER A 46 -7.35 -4.61 -17.04
CA SER A 46 -7.78 -5.57 -16.04
C SER A 46 -9.30 -5.45 -15.98
N ASN A 47 -10.01 -6.55 -16.28
CA ASN A 47 -11.46 -6.63 -16.12
C ASN A 47 -11.74 -6.48 -14.62
N TRP A 48 -11.94 -5.24 -14.17
CA TRP A 48 -12.25 -4.91 -12.79
C TRP A 48 -13.75 -4.96 -12.63
N ASP A 49 -14.24 -5.92 -11.84
CA ASP A 49 -15.64 -5.96 -11.48
C ASP A 49 -15.86 -5.13 -10.20
N TYR A 50 -16.59 -4.02 -10.32
CA TYR A 50 -16.91 -3.15 -9.18
C TYR A 50 -17.79 -3.84 -8.12
N ALA A 51 -18.46 -4.95 -8.44
CA ALA A 51 -19.17 -5.77 -7.44
C ALA A 51 -18.19 -6.38 -6.42
N GLU A 52 -16.91 -6.50 -6.74
CA GLU A 52 -15.87 -7.01 -5.86
C GLU A 52 -15.33 -5.95 -4.88
N LYS A 53 -15.88 -4.72 -4.88
CA LYS A 53 -15.43 -3.64 -3.98
C LYS A 53 -15.43 -4.06 -2.50
N ASP A 54 -16.40 -4.84 -2.06
CA ASP A 54 -16.46 -5.34 -0.69
C ASP A 54 -15.29 -6.28 -0.37
N ILE A 55 -14.80 -7.03 -1.36
CA ILE A 55 -13.61 -7.87 -1.23
C ILE A 55 -12.37 -6.99 -1.12
N ALA A 56 -12.27 -5.94 -1.94
CA ALA A 56 -11.17 -4.97 -1.86
C ALA A 56 -11.10 -4.30 -0.47
N VAL A 57 -12.23 -3.87 0.09
CA VAL A 57 -12.30 -3.31 1.46
C VAL A 57 -11.85 -4.35 2.50
N LYS A 58 -12.27 -5.61 2.36
CA LYS A 58 -11.83 -6.69 3.26
C LYS A 58 -10.32 -6.91 3.19
N ILE A 59 -9.73 -6.85 1.99
CA ILE A 59 -8.27 -6.98 1.81
C ILE A 59 -7.55 -5.86 2.55
N VAL A 60 -7.95 -4.61 2.34
CA VAL A 60 -7.31 -3.46 3.01
C VAL A 60 -7.38 -3.62 4.53
N LYS A 61 -8.57 -3.88 5.07
CA LYS A 61 -8.76 -4.07 6.52
C LYS A 61 -7.95 -5.21 7.11
N GLU A 62 -7.84 -6.31 6.37
CA GLU A 62 -7.02 -7.43 6.81
C GLU A 62 -5.55 -7.04 6.89
N LEU A 63 -5.03 -6.31 5.88
CA LEU A 63 -3.63 -5.89 5.82
C LEU A 63 -3.29 -4.78 6.82
N GLU A 64 -4.23 -3.92 7.19
CA GLU A 64 -4.08 -2.92 8.26
C GLU A 64 -3.74 -3.60 9.59
N ASN A 65 -4.33 -4.77 9.85
CA ASN A 65 -4.05 -5.57 11.05
C ASN A 65 -2.70 -6.33 10.98
N ARG A 66 -1.96 -6.27 9.87
CA ARG A 66 -0.71 -7.01 9.68
C ARG A 66 0.52 -6.12 9.92
N ARG A 67 0.90 -5.98 11.19
CA ARG A 67 2.12 -5.28 11.61
C ARG A 67 3.40 -5.75 10.90
N ALA A 68 3.47 -7.00 10.45
CA ALA A 68 4.59 -7.51 9.65
C ALA A 68 4.84 -6.70 8.35
N LEU A 69 3.86 -5.94 7.88
CA LEU A 69 4.00 -5.13 6.67
C LEU A 69 4.69 -3.78 6.93
N TYR A 70 4.47 -3.14 8.08
CA TYR A 70 4.85 -1.75 8.31
C TYR A 70 5.66 -1.50 9.59
N ASN A 71 5.88 -2.52 10.42
CA ASN A 71 6.64 -2.36 11.66
C ASN A 71 8.14 -2.36 11.39
N ASP A 72 8.89 -1.56 12.15
CA ASP A 72 10.34 -1.48 12.04
C ASP A 72 11.01 -2.82 12.28
N TYR A 73 12.04 -3.11 11.50
CA TYR A 73 12.81 -4.37 11.53
C TYR A 73 13.30 -4.74 12.94
N GLU A 74 13.65 -3.74 13.77
CA GLU A 74 14.15 -3.94 15.14
C GLU A 74 13.09 -4.49 16.10
N LEU A 75 11.81 -4.27 15.78
CA LEU A 75 10.67 -4.74 16.58
C LEU A 75 10.10 -6.07 16.06
N GLU A 76 10.70 -6.63 15.01
CA GLU A 76 10.21 -7.86 14.39
C GLU A 76 10.77 -9.10 15.03
N VAL A 77 9.87 -9.94 15.52
CA VAL A 77 10.20 -11.31 15.94
C VAL A 77 9.99 -12.22 14.72
N PRO A 78 11.03 -12.89 14.18
CA PRO A 78 10.92 -13.66 12.93
C PRO A 78 9.79 -14.69 12.93
N ALA A 79 9.58 -15.39 14.05
CA ALA A 79 8.50 -16.37 14.19
C ALA A 79 7.10 -15.72 14.04
N SER A 80 6.92 -14.51 14.60
CA SER A 80 5.67 -13.75 14.48
C SER A 80 5.44 -13.25 13.06
N VAL A 81 6.50 -12.81 12.38
CA VAL A 81 6.43 -12.40 10.97
C VAL A 81 6.03 -13.59 10.10
N VAL A 82 6.72 -14.72 10.22
CA VAL A 82 6.41 -15.95 9.45
C VAL A 82 4.97 -16.40 9.69
N ARG A 83 4.51 -16.40 10.94
CA ARG A 83 3.10 -16.67 11.26
C ARG A 83 2.15 -15.70 10.57
N SER A 84 2.43 -14.40 10.62
CA SER A 84 1.61 -13.38 9.92
C SER A 84 1.56 -13.64 8.42
N VAL A 85 2.68 -14.04 7.79
CA VAL A 85 2.73 -14.32 6.35
C VAL A 85 1.95 -15.59 5.99
N LEU A 86 2.00 -16.62 6.83
CA LEU A 86 1.17 -17.81 6.67
C LEU A 86 -0.33 -17.46 6.74
N GLU A 87 -0.72 -16.63 7.70
CA GLU A 87 -2.10 -16.17 7.85
C GLU A 87 -2.56 -15.34 6.64
N MET A 88 -1.73 -14.41 6.14
CA MET A 88 -2.02 -13.66 4.91
C MET A 88 -2.17 -14.58 3.69
N ARG A 89 -1.25 -15.54 3.52
CA ARG A 89 -1.30 -16.50 2.40
C ARG A 89 -2.60 -17.30 2.41
N LYS A 90 -3.04 -17.74 3.60
CA LYS A 90 -4.30 -18.46 3.79
C LYS A 90 -5.49 -17.56 3.46
N PHE A 91 -5.52 -16.34 3.98
CA PHE A 91 -6.56 -15.36 3.70
C PHE A 91 -6.71 -15.07 2.19
N PHE A 92 -5.62 -14.80 1.47
CA PHE A 92 -5.66 -14.57 0.03
C PHE A 92 -6.16 -15.79 -0.74
N HIS A 93 -5.81 -17.00 -0.28
CA HIS A 93 -6.31 -18.23 -0.88
C HIS A 93 -7.82 -18.40 -0.68
N GLU A 94 -8.34 -18.11 0.51
CA GLU A 94 -9.77 -18.13 0.82
C GLU A 94 -10.56 -17.10 0.00
N LEU A 95 -10.02 -15.89 -0.18
CA LEU A 95 -10.64 -14.89 -1.05
C LEU A 95 -10.70 -15.34 -2.51
N LEU A 96 -9.63 -15.97 -3.02
CA LEU A 96 -9.60 -16.49 -4.39
C LEU A 96 -10.66 -17.57 -4.66
N PHE A 97 -11.06 -18.34 -3.65
CA PHE A 97 -12.17 -19.31 -3.80
C PHE A 97 -13.54 -18.63 -3.98
N ASN A 98 -13.69 -17.40 -3.49
CA ASN A 98 -14.96 -16.67 -3.54
C ASN A 98 -15.10 -15.81 -4.80
N ILE A 99 -14.02 -15.59 -5.54
CA ILE A 99 -14.02 -14.86 -6.80
C ILE A 99 -14.45 -15.78 -7.93
N ARG A 100 -15.46 -15.37 -8.69
CA ARG A 100 -16.13 -16.22 -9.70
C ARG A 100 -15.44 -16.20 -11.05
N GLU A 101 -14.81 -15.09 -11.41
CA GLU A 101 -14.20 -14.86 -12.71
C GLU A 101 -12.76 -14.34 -12.58
N ASP A 102 -11.93 -14.68 -13.57
CA ASP A 102 -10.58 -14.16 -13.65
C ASP A 102 -10.59 -12.70 -14.08
N GLY A 103 -10.32 -11.82 -13.12
CA GLY A 103 -10.24 -10.37 -13.32
C GLY A 103 -9.00 -9.74 -12.70
N GLY A 104 -8.97 -8.41 -12.70
CA GLY A 104 -7.88 -7.62 -12.11
C GLY A 104 -7.61 -8.01 -10.66
N LEU A 105 -8.66 -8.10 -9.83
CA LEU A 105 -8.54 -8.45 -8.42
C LEU A 105 -7.95 -9.85 -8.19
N SER A 106 -8.46 -10.85 -8.91
CA SER A 106 -7.96 -12.23 -8.82
C SER A 106 -6.47 -12.34 -9.17
N ASN A 107 -6.00 -11.57 -10.17
CA ASN A 107 -4.61 -11.56 -10.59
C ASN A 107 -3.70 -10.94 -9.53
N HIS A 108 -4.13 -9.84 -8.91
CA HIS A 108 -3.38 -9.24 -7.81
C HIS A 108 -3.35 -10.11 -6.56
N LEU A 109 -4.46 -10.80 -6.21
CA LEU A 109 -4.47 -11.77 -5.11
C LEU A 109 -3.54 -12.96 -5.37
N ARG A 110 -3.44 -13.45 -6.62
CA ARG A 110 -2.46 -14.48 -7.01
C ARG A 110 -1.03 -13.97 -6.86
N SER A 111 -0.78 -12.73 -7.27
CA SER A 111 0.53 -12.08 -7.12
C SER A 111 0.94 -11.98 -5.65
N MET A 112 0.06 -11.45 -4.79
CA MET A 112 0.29 -11.37 -3.34
C MET A 112 0.54 -12.75 -2.73
N ARG A 113 -0.27 -13.77 -3.09
CA ARG A 113 -0.09 -15.15 -2.61
C ARG A 113 1.24 -15.75 -3.06
N ALA A 114 1.69 -15.44 -4.28
CA ALA A 114 2.99 -15.87 -4.80
C ALA A 114 4.16 -15.19 -4.04
N ALA A 115 4.03 -13.90 -3.72
CA ALA A 115 5.00 -13.18 -2.89
C ALA A 115 5.11 -13.81 -1.49
N CYS A 116 3.98 -14.13 -0.85
CA CYS A 116 3.99 -14.84 0.43
C CYS A 116 4.71 -16.19 0.33
N ARG A 117 4.46 -16.96 -0.74
CA ARG A 117 5.15 -18.24 -0.96
C ARG A 117 6.66 -18.05 -1.10
N LYS A 118 7.10 -17.09 -1.92
CA LYS A 118 8.53 -16.77 -2.10
C LYS A 118 9.21 -16.43 -0.78
N PHE A 119 8.56 -15.60 0.05
CA PHE A 119 9.06 -15.28 1.38
C PHE A 119 9.18 -16.53 2.26
N LEU A 120 8.13 -17.35 2.33
CA LEU A 120 8.10 -18.56 3.15
C LEU A 120 9.12 -19.62 2.69
N ASP A 121 9.32 -19.78 1.39
CA ASP A 121 10.36 -20.63 0.80
C ASP A 121 11.76 -20.17 1.25
N THR A 122 11.95 -18.86 1.42
CA THR A 122 13.22 -18.25 1.86
C THR A 122 13.39 -18.28 3.38
N ALA A 123 12.33 -18.04 4.14
CA ALA A 123 12.32 -18.02 5.60
C ALA A 123 12.35 -19.43 6.23
N GLY A 124 11.93 -20.46 5.47
CA GLY A 124 11.88 -21.86 5.87
C GLY A 124 10.59 -22.19 6.62
N ASP A 125 9.56 -22.63 5.90
CA ASP A 125 8.21 -22.83 6.45
C ASP A 125 7.83 -24.27 6.84
N GLY A 126 8.68 -25.29 6.64
CA GLY A 126 8.16 -26.67 6.65
C GLY A 126 9.02 -27.85 7.10
N SER A 127 10.33 -27.73 7.32
CA SER A 127 11.17 -28.87 7.80
C SER A 127 12.66 -28.54 7.90
N ASN A 128 13.13 -27.60 7.09
CA ASN A 128 14.50 -27.09 7.11
C ASN A 128 14.53 -25.70 7.77
N GLY A 129 14.21 -25.60 9.06
CA GLY A 129 14.13 -24.34 9.86
C GLY A 129 15.43 -23.53 9.94
N LEU A 130 16.03 -23.20 8.80
CA LEU A 130 17.40 -22.73 8.62
C LEU A 130 17.64 -21.36 9.24
N ILE A 131 16.60 -20.52 9.35
CA ILE A 131 16.71 -19.13 9.84
C ILE A 131 16.09 -18.96 11.24
N ILE A 132 15.04 -19.71 11.59
CA ILE A 132 14.34 -19.55 12.87
C ILE A 132 14.96 -20.38 14.00
N GLN A 133 15.62 -21.51 13.68
CA GLN A 133 16.20 -22.41 14.69
C GLN A 133 17.63 -22.08 15.10
N ASP A 134 18.39 -21.39 14.25
CA ASP A 134 19.76 -20.97 14.55
C ASP A 134 19.82 -19.47 14.80
N SER A 135 20.45 -19.07 15.92
CA SER A 135 20.85 -17.72 16.31
C SER A 135 20.61 -16.64 15.25
N PHE A 136 19.41 -16.04 15.28
CA PHE A 136 19.01 -14.89 14.47
C PHE A 136 19.68 -13.61 14.99
N GLU A 137 20.99 -13.65 15.23
CA GLU A 137 21.77 -12.52 15.74
C GLU A 137 22.80 -12.11 14.68
N GLY A 138 22.45 -11.09 13.90
CA GLY A 138 23.39 -10.32 13.07
C GLY A 138 24.13 -11.06 11.95
N GLY A 139 23.75 -12.29 11.62
CA GLY A 139 24.41 -13.10 10.61
C GLY A 139 23.84 -12.94 9.19
N PRO A 140 24.47 -13.56 8.17
CA PRO A 140 23.97 -13.53 6.79
C PRO A 140 22.51 -13.99 6.64
N ARG A 141 22.05 -14.89 7.52
CA ARG A 141 20.66 -15.38 7.55
C ARG A 141 19.64 -14.31 7.95
N SER A 142 19.96 -13.43 8.90
CA SER A 142 19.06 -12.32 9.26
C SER A 142 18.98 -11.30 8.12
N TRP A 143 20.08 -11.04 7.40
CA TRP A 143 20.05 -10.17 6.22
C TRP A 143 19.19 -10.76 5.09
N THR A 144 19.32 -12.05 4.81
CA THR A 144 18.46 -12.74 3.83
C THR A 144 16.98 -12.65 4.22
N PHE A 145 16.67 -12.82 5.51
CA PHE A 145 15.31 -12.69 6.03
C PHE A 145 14.74 -11.28 5.81
N PHE A 146 15.46 -10.24 6.22
CA PHE A 146 15.01 -8.85 6.07
C PHE A 146 14.94 -8.43 4.61
N THR A 147 15.84 -8.90 3.76
CA THR A 147 15.77 -8.69 2.30
C THR A 147 14.50 -9.33 1.73
N ALA A 148 14.23 -10.60 2.07
CA ALA A 148 13.02 -11.28 1.63
C ALA A 148 11.74 -10.60 2.14
N LEU A 149 11.78 -10.04 3.35
CA LEU A 149 10.67 -9.29 3.92
C LEU A 149 10.46 -7.94 3.20
N GLY A 150 11.53 -7.22 2.87
CA GLY A 150 11.46 -6.02 2.04
C GLY A 150 10.87 -6.31 0.66
N GLU A 151 11.28 -7.41 0.02
CA GLU A 151 10.70 -7.86 -1.24
C GLU A 151 9.21 -8.19 -1.11
N LEU A 152 8.81 -8.88 -0.04
CA LEU A 152 7.40 -9.19 0.25
C LEU A 152 6.58 -7.90 0.39
N ARG A 153 7.06 -6.94 1.18
CA ARG A 153 6.41 -5.64 1.41
C ARG A 153 6.24 -4.88 0.11
N SER A 154 7.29 -4.80 -0.70
CA SER A 154 7.24 -4.13 -2.00
C SER A 154 6.22 -4.80 -2.96
N ALA A 155 6.24 -6.13 -3.06
CA ALA A 155 5.33 -6.85 -3.95
C ALA A 155 3.84 -6.72 -3.52
N ILE A 156 3.57 -6.78 -2.22
CA ILE A 156 2.23 -6.55 -1.66
C ILE A 156 1.84 -5.08 -1.85
N GLY A 157 2.72 -4.13 -1.56
CA GLY A 157 2.48 -2.69 -1.68
C GLY A 157 2.07 -2.28 -3.09
N VAL A 158 2.75 -2.77 -4.13
CA VAL A 158 2.38 -2.51 -5.52
C VAL A 158 0.98 -3.06 -5.85
N SER A 159 0.71 -4.32 -5.46
CA SER A 159 -0.59 -4.95 -5.73
C SER A 159 -1.73 -4.26 -4.95
N LEU A 160 -1.45 -3.81 -3.73
CA LEU A 160 -2.38 -3.11 -2.87
C LEU A 160 -2.72 -1.72 -3.43
N ALA A 161 -1.71 -0.95 -3.86
CA ALA A 161 -1.92 0.36 -4.47
C ALA A 161 -2.86 0.29 -5.69
N LEU A 162 -2.67 -0.73 -6.54
CA LEU A 162 -3.51 -0.96 -7.71
C LEU A 162 -4.97 -1.29 -7.33
N ILE A 163 -5.18 -2.18 -6.35
CA ILE A 163 -6.51 -2.50 -5.82
C ILE A 163 -7.16 -1.25 -5.22
N MET A 164 -6.45 -0.50 -4.37
CA MET A 164 -6.94 0.70 -3.71
C MET A 164 -7.42 1.76 -4.71
N ALA A 165 -6.63 2.01 -5.76
CA ALA A 165 -7.02 2.98 -6.78
C ALA A 165 -8.16 2.49 -7.67
N ALA A 166 -8.17 1.20 -8.05
CA ALA A 166 -9.23 0.62 -8.88
C ALA A 166 -10.60 0.73 -8.18
N TYR A 167 -10.65 0.40 -6.89
CA TYR A 167 -11.90 0.38 -6.10
C TYR A 167 -12.16 1.66 -5.29
N ARG A 168 -11.23 2.63 -5.33
CA ARG A 168 -11.27 3.89 -4.57
C ARG A 168 -11.43 3.65 -3.07
N VAL A 169 -10.55 2.83 -2.51
CA VAL A 169 -10.46 2.49 -1.09
C VAL A 169 -9.20 3.14 -0.51
N SER A 170 -9.33 3.75 0.67
CA SER A 170 -8.20 4.29 1.45
C SER A 170 -7.73 3.29 2.49
N CYS A 171 -6.49 3.44 2.96
CA CYS A 171 -5.94 2.65 4.07
C CYS A 171 -5.43 3.56 5.20
N GLU A 172 -5.17 2.96 6.36
CA GLU A 172 -4.47 3.59 7.48
C GLU A 172 -3.04 4.05 7.10
N PRO A 173 -2.53 5.13 7.74
CA PRO A 173 -1.24 5.73 7.38
C PRO A 173 -0.05 4.79 7.63
N GLU A 174 -0.14 3.88 8.58
CA GLU A 174 0.89 2.87 8.84
C GLU A 174 1.01 1.91 7.65
N LEU A 175 -0.12 1.42 7.12
CA LEU A 175 -0.11 0.60 5.92
C LEU A 175 0.28 1.39 4.67
N ALA A 176 0.05 2.70 4.65
CA ALA A 176 0.46 3.55 3.54
C ALA A 176 2.00 3.56 3.33
N GLN A 177 2.79 3.22 4.35
CA GLN A 177 4.26 3.19 4.27
C GLN A 177 4.81 2.14 3.31
N ILE A 178 4.07 1.08 3.02
CA ILE A 178 4.50 0.04 2.05
C ILE A 178 4.12 0.38 0.61
N LEU A 179 3.31 1.42 0.41
CA LEU A 179 2.88 1.81 -0.92
C LEU A 179 4.06 2.42 -1.68
N PRO A 180 4.11 2.24 -3.02
CA PRO A 180 5.12 2.89 -3.83
C PRO A 180 5.05 4.42 -3.67
N ALA A 181 6.22 5.06 -3.58
CA ALA A 181 6.34 6.51 -3.48
C ALA A 181 5.69 7.22 -4.68
N ASP A 182 5.19 8.43 -4.47
CA ASP A 182 4.68 9.27 -5.55
C ASP A 182 5.89 9.79 -6.36
N PRO A 183 6.00 9.48 -7.66
CA PRO A 183 7.11 9.94 -8.50
C PRO A 183 7.23 11.48 -8.55
N LYS A 184 6.19 12.23 -8.16
CA LYS A 184 6.21 13.70 -8.13
C LYS A 184 6.85 14.29 -6.88
N HIS A 185 7.04 13.51 -5.82
CA HIS A 185 7.70 14.01 -4.62
C HIS A 185 9.23 14.13 -4.81
N ASP A 186 9.83 13.26 -5.62
CA ASP A 186 11.28 13.23 -5.87
C ASP A 186 11.78 14.39 -6.75
N GLN A 187 10.91 14.98 -7.58
CA GLN A 187 11.30 16.09 -8.47
C GLN A 187 11.39 17.42 -7.72
N ALA A 188 10.60 17.62 -6.67
CA ALA A 188 10.57 18.86 -5.90
C ALA A 188 11.83 19.07 -5.04
N GLU A 189 12.44 18.00 -4.51
CA GLU A 189 13.66 18.14 -3.70
C GLU A 189 14.91 18.42 -4.54
N SER A 190 14.86 18.12 -5.85
CA SER A 190 15.99 18.36 -6.75
C SER A 190 16.06 19.78 -7.32
N GLU A 191 14.97 20.54 -7.28
CA GLU A 191 14.91 21.94 -7.77
C GLU A 191 15.25 22.98 -6.69
N ASP A 192 15.17 22.62 -5.41
CA ASP A 192 15.51 23.53 -4.28
C ASP A 192 17.02 23.56 -3.95
N LEU A 193 17.86 22.85 -4.72
CA LEU A 193 19.32 22.80 -4.57
C LEU A 193 20.11 23.50 -5.69
N VAL A 194 19.45 24.28 -6.55
CA VAL A 194 20.10 25.04 -7.66
C VAL A 194 20.03 26.54 -7.45
#